data_AF-X1RDH3-F1
#
_entry.id   AF-X1RDH3-F1
#
_cell.length_a   1.000
_cell.length_b   1.000
_cell.length_c   1.000
_cell.angle_alpha   90.00
_cell.angle_beta   90.00
_cell.angle_gamma   90.00
#
_symmetry.space_group_name_H-M   'P 1'
#
loop_
_entity.id
_entity.type
_entity.pdbx_description
1 polymer ?
#
loop_
_entity_poly.entity_id
_entity_poly.type
_entity_poly.pdbx_seq_one_letter_code
_entity_poly.pdbx_strand_id
1 'polypeptide(L)'
;MGGSQGRSRSRAGRFRRPGILAGQQLGRHLQGQAIPPINETFTPGVGLITCLAETDTPPAGYTLTSMIAAICKDGDPSPVLVTATLANEVLVEPYSVEFTDLDTVPYQCAMWCEWTRTKDSKIHYSTAVRGQATPT
;
A
#
# COMPACT_ATOMS: atom_id res chain seq x y z
N MET A 1 -42.95 -59.88 -12.46
CA MET A 1 -42.99 -58.41 -12.42
C MET A 1 -42.01 -57.95 -11.35
N GLY A 2 -40.80 -57.58 -11.75
CA GLY A 2 -39.72 -57.19 -10.84
C GLY A 2 -39.75 -55.69 -10.58
N GLY A 3 -39.80 -55.28 -9.32
CA GLY A 3 -39.61 -53.91 -8.89
C GLY A 3 -38.75 -53.90 -7.63
N SER A 4 -37.45 -53.62 -7.79
CA SER A 4 -36.54 -53.42 -6.66
C SER A 4 -36.50 -51.94 -6.29
N GLN A 5 -36.78 -51.67 -5.02
CA GLN A 5 -36.82 -50.34 -4.42
C GLN A 5 -35.40 -49.74 -4.31
N GLY A 6 -35.27 -48.48 -4.75
CA GLY A 6 -34.05 -47.71 -4.71
C GLY A 6 -33.55 -47.44 -3.29
N ARG A 7 -32.30 -47.82 -3.03
CA ARG A 7 -31.58 -47.51 -1.79
C ARG A 7 -30.99 -46.10 -1.87
N SER A 8 -31.44 -45.26 -0.94
CA SER A 8 -30.81 -43.99 -0.55
C SER A 8 -29.31 -44.17 -0.30
N ARG A 9 -28.49 -43.34 -0.94
CA ARG A 9 -27.07 -43.14 -0.58
C ARG A 9 -26.78 -41.64 -0.53
N SER A 10 -26.73 -41.14 0.69
CA SER A 10 -26.11 -39.89 1.11
C SER A 10 -24.68 -39.79 0.58
N ARG A 11 -24.42 -38.84 -0.32
CA ARG A 11 -23.06 -38.49 -0.74
C ARG A 11 -22.45 -37.55 0.30
N ALA A 12 -21.61 -38.12 1.16
CA ALA A 12 -20.63 -37.37 1.93
C ALA A 12 -19.58 -36.77 0.95
N GLY A 13 -19.74 -35.49 0.63
CA GLY A 13 -18.76 -34.71 -0.12
C GLY A 13 -17.51 -34.51 0.73
N ARG A 14 -16.49 -35.32 0.47
CA ARG A 14 -15.18 -35.26 1.13
C ARG A 14 -14.41 -34.07 0.54
N PHE A 15 -14.47 -32.92 1.22
CA PHE A 15 -13.72 -31.71 0.86
C PHE A 15 -12.23 -31.95 1.13
N ARG A 16 -11.50 -32.48 0.13
CA ARG A 16 -10.04 -32.56 0.18
C ARG A 16 -9.51 -31.13 -0.04
N ARG A 17 -9.06 -30.47 1.02
CA ARG A 17 -8.18 -29.29 0.89
C ARG A 17 -6.88 -29.76 0.23
N PRO A 18 -6.50 -29.29 -0.97
CA PRO A 18 -5.16 -29.52 -1.49
C PRO A 18 -4.19 -28.69 -0.64
N GLY A 19 -3.09 -29.33 -0.24
CA GLY A 19 -2.06 -28.73 0.60
C GLY A 19 -1.47 -27.46 0.00
N ILE A 20 -1.23 -26.49 0.87
CA ILE A 20 -0.37 -25.35 0.60
C ILE A 20 1.06 -25.90 0.52
N LEU A 21 1.51 -26.20 -0.70
CA LEU A 21 2.92 -26.32 -1.00
C LEU A 21 3.50 -24.90 -0.96
N ALA A 22 4.31 -24.62 0.06
CA ALA A 22 5.25 -23.52 0.05
C ALA A 22 6.16 -23.70 -1.17
N GLY A 23 5.92 -22.89 -2.20
CA GLY A 23 6.64 -22.98 -3.45
C GLY A 23 6.36 -21.75 -4.31
N GLN A 24 7.42 -20.98 -4.53
CA GLN A 24 7.54 -19.99 -5.60
C GLN A 24 6.66 -18.74 -5.47
N GLN A 25 7.21 -17.76 -4.74
CA GLN A 25 7.21 -16.37 -5.19
C GLN A 25 8.05 -16.28 -6.48
N LEU A 26 7.57 -16.89 -7.57
CA LEU A 26 8.03 -16.58 -8.91
C LEU A 26 7.43 -15.23 -9.24
N GLY A 27 8.30 -14.25 -9.48
CA GLY A 27 7.97 -12.87 -9.75
C GLY A 27 6.76 -12.75 -10.68
N ARG A 28 5.60 -12.44 -10.09
CA ARG A 28 4.56 -11.78 -10.85
C ARG A 28 5.11 -10.40 -11.12
N HIS A 29 5.74 -10.25 -12.29
CA HIS A 29 5.80 -8.95 -12.93
C HIS A 29 4.36 -8.43 -12.98
N LEU A 30 4.00 -7.58 -12.00
CA LEU A 30 2.80 -6.77 -12.00
C LEU A 30 2.96 -5.75 -13.12
N GLN A 31 2.94 -6.20 -14.38
CA GLN A 31 2.84 -5.32 -15.52
C GLN A 31 1.42 -4.77 -15.53
N GLY A 32 1.17 -3.71 -14.76
CA GLY A 32 -0.11 -3.00 -14.79
C GLY A 32 -0.47 -2.16 -13.57
N GLN A 33 0.17 -2.35 -12.41
CA GLN A 33 -0.16 -1.58 -11.20
C GLN A 33 1.11 -0.95 -10.63
N ALA A 34 1.04 0.36 -10.34
CA ALA A 34 2.10 1.09 -9.67
C ALA A 34 2.38 0.47 -8.29
N ILE A 35 3.67 0.26 -7.97
CA ILE A 35 4.10 -0.40 -6.73
C ILE A 35 3.84 0.55 -5.54
N PRO A 36 3.13 0.10 -4.47
CA PRO A 36 2.93 0.88 -3.26
C PRO A 36 4.24 1.06 -2.47
N PRO A 37 4.32 2.08 -1.60
CA PRO A 37 5.42 2.18 -0.65
C PRO A 37 5.48 0.94 0.26
N ILE A 38 6.65 0.68 0.83
CA ILE A 38 6.91 -0.38 1.81
C ILE A 38 7.60 0.19 3.05
N ASN A 39 7.64 -0.59 4.14
CA ASN A 39 8.31 -0.22 5.40
C ASN A 39 7.86 1.14 5.94
N GLU A 40 6.57 1.44 5.82
CA GLU A 40 6.01 2.72 6.21
C GLU A 40 5.95 2.92 7.73
N THR A 41 6.21 4.15 8.17
CA THR A 41 6.01 4.56 9.56
C THR A 41 5.41 5.96 9.63
N PHE A 42 4.59 6.19 10.65
CA PHE A 42 3.96 7.48 10.96
C PHE A 42 4.29 7.82 12.39
N THR A 43 5.35 8.61 12.59
CA THR A 43 5.92 8.85 13.91
C THR A 43 5.47 10.21 14.43
N PRO A 44 4.77 10.27 15.58
CA PRO A 44 4.40 11.54 16.19
C PRO A 44 5.62 12.20 16.86
N GLY A 45 5.67 13.53 16.79
CA GLY A 45 6.59 14.38 17.53
C GLY A 45 5.87 15.60 18.09
N VAL A 46 6.61 16.53 18.69
CA VAL A 46 6.04 17.74 19.28
C VAL A 46 5.49 18.66 18.18
N GLY A 47 4.16 18.79 18.12
CA GLY A 47 3.47 19.58 17.09
C GLY A 47 3.71 19.12 15.65
N LEU A 48 4.14 17.87 15.45
CA LEU A 48 4.48 17.34 14.11
C LEU A 48 4.19 15.85 13.97
N ILE A 49 4.10 15.40 12.72
CA ILE A 49 4.12 13.99 12.33
C ILE A 49 5.16 13.80 11.21
N THR A 50 6.08 12.87 11.42
CA THR A 50 7.05 12.43 10.40
C THR A 50 6.52 11.16 9.73
N CYS A 51 6.33 11.22 8.41
CA CYS A 51 5.94 10.09 7.58
C CYS A 51 7.19 9.56 6.86
N LEU A 52 7.53 8.29 7.09
CA LEU A 52 8.64 7.62 6.41
C LEU A 52 8.12 6.46 5.57
N ALA A 53 8.71 6.24 4.40
CA ALA A 53 8.51 5.03 3.63
C ALA A 53 9.68 4.76 2.69
N GLU A 54 9.78 3.52 2.23
CA GLU A 54 10.74 3.08 1.21
C GLU A 54 9.98 2.68 -0.05
N THR A 55 10.70 2.51 -1.17
CA THR A 55 10.15 1.87 -2.35
C THR A 55 10.84 0.54 -2.63
N ASP A 56 10.10 -0.42 -3.18
CA ASP A 56 10.74 -1.57 -3.80
C ASP A 56 11.40 -1.16 -5.14
N THR A 57 12.19 -2.08 -5.70
CA THR A 57 12.84 -1.92 -6.99
C THR A 57 11.80 -1.59 -8.07
N PRO A 58 12.00 -0.51 -8.84
CA PRO A 58 11.10 -0.14 -9.93
C PRO A 58 10.85 -1.32 -10.90
N PRO A 59 9.59 -1.58 -11.32
CA PRO A 59 9.33 -2.53 -12.39
C PRO A 59 10.00 -2.07 -13.68
N ALA A 60 10.36 -3.02 -14.54
CA ALA A 60 10.87 -2.71 -15.87
C ALA A 60 9.90 -1.78 -16.63
N GLY A 61 10.43 -0.66 -17.13
CA GLY A 61 9.65 0.33 -17.88
C GLY A 61 8.97 1.40 -17.00
N TYR A 62 9.28 1.48 -15.71
CA TYR A 62 8.82 2.52 -14.80
C TYR A 62 9.99 3.14 -14.04
N THR A 63 9.83 4.40 -13.67
CA THR A 63 10.76 5.15 -12.82
C THR A 63 9.96 5.82 -11.71
N LEU A 64 10.43 5.71 -10.46
CA LEU A 64 9.82 6.45 -9.35
C LEU A 64 10.09 7.94 -9.55
N THR A 65 9.04 8.75 -9.46
CA THR A 65 9.11 10.21 -9.63
C THR A 65 9.07 10.90 -8.28
N SER A 66 8.14 10.50 -7.42
CA SER A 66 8.01 11.07 -6.07
C SER A 66 7.36 10.10 -5.10
N MET A 67 7.69 10.29 -3.82
CA MET A 67 6.93 9.75 -2.69
C MET A 67 6.04 10.87 -2.16
N ILE A 68 4.73 10.65 -2.13
CA ILE A 68 3.75 11.65 -1.73
C ILE A 68 3.15 11.21 -0.40
N ALA A 69 3.07 12.12 0.56
CA ALA A 69 2.38 11.92 1.82
C ALA A 69 1.22 12.91 1.96
N ALA A 70 0.19 12.50 2.67
CA ALA A 70 -0.91 13.37 3.05
C ALA A 70 -1.39 13.07 4.46
N ILE A 71 -1.86 14.11 5.14
CA ILE A 71 -2.52 13.99 6.44
C ILE A 71 -3.80 14.82 6.49
N CYS A 72 -4.78 14.38 7.28
CA CYS A 72 -5.95 15.16 7.67
C CYS A 72 -6.37 14.81 9.10
N LYS A 73 -7.09 15.72 9.76
CA LYS A 73 -7.58 15.47 11.12
C LYS A 73 -8.57 14.31 11.12
N ASP A 74 -8.48 13.45 12.12
CA ASP A 74 -9.45 12.38 12.28
C ASP A 74 -10.81 12.98 12.65
N GLY A 75 -11.85 12.61 11.90
CA GLY A 75 -13.20 13.19 12.05
C GLY A 75 -13.41 14.56 11.40
N ASP A 76 -12.37 15.25 10.92
CA ASP A 76 -12.48 16.45 10.09
C ASP A 76 -11.60 16.31 8.84
N PRO A 77 -12.18 15.96 7.68
CA PRO A 77 -11.40 15.70 6.47
C PRO A 77 -10.81 16.98 5.85
N SER A 78 -10.94 18.17 6.47
CA SER A 78 -10.43 19.43 5.95
C SER A 78 -9.66 20.25 7.00
N PRO A 79 -8.52 20.88 6.64
CA PRO A 79 -7.81 20.73 5.37
C PRO A 79 -7.06 19.38 5.30
N VAL A 80 -6.85 18.89 4.08
CA VAL A 80 -5.87 17.83 3.82
C VAL A 80 -4.54 18.49 3.48
N LEU A 81 -3.50 18.22 4.27
CA LEU A 81 -2.14 18.64 3.97
C LEU A 81 -1.49 17.58 3.09
N VAL A 82 -0.86 17.98 1.99
CA VAL A 82 -0.23 17.06 1.03
C VAL A 82 1.15 17.60 0.68
N THR A 83 2.16 16.75 0.76
CA THR A 83 3.56 17.08 0.45
C THR A 83 4.19 15.94 -0.34
N ALA A 84 5.09 16.25 -1.25
CA ALA A 84 5.81 15.27 -2.05
C ALA A 84 7.33 15.45 -1.90
N THR A 85 8.04 14.33 -1.84
CA THR A 85 9.51 14.27 -1.89
C THR A 85 9.91 13.66 -3.23
N LEU A 86 10.71 14.38 -4.02
CA LEU A 86 11.12 13.92 -5.35
C LEU A 86 12.20 12.83 -5.24
N ALA A 87 12.07 11.77 -6.05
CA ALA A 87 12.99 10.63 -6.01
C ALA A 87 14.44 10.98 -6.40
N ASN A 88 14.64 12.03 -7.20
CA ASN A 88 15.97 12.50 -7.58
C ASN A 88 16.63 13.40 -6.52
N GLU A 89 15.91 13.85 -5.50
CA GLU A 89 16.43 14.68 -4.40
C GLU A 89 16.82 13.82 -3.18
N VAL A 90 16.32 12.59 -3.10
CA VAL A 90 16.63 11.64 -2.04
C VAL A 90 17.86 10.83 -2.41
N LEU A 91 18.97 11.08 -1.72
CA LEU A 91 20.23 10.36 -1.93
C LEU A 91 20.28 9.02 -1.19
N VAL A 92 19.52 8.89 -0.09
CA VAL A 92 19.48 7.71 0.78
C VAL A 92 18.06 7.54 1.30
N GLU A 93 17.52 6.33 1.19
CA GLU A 93 16.23 5.94 1.77
C GLU A 93 16.32 5.81 3.31
N PRO A 94 15.21 5.97 4.05
CA PRO A 94 13.82 6.14 3.58
C PRO A 94 13.48 7.57 3.10
N TYR A 95 12.41 7.68 2.31
CA TYR A 95 11.77 8.95 2.01
C TYR A 95 11.16 9.51 3.28
N SER A 96 11.43 10.79 3.57
CA SER A 96 10.88 11.49 4.74
C SER A 96 10.03 12.67 4.32
N VAL A 97 8.84 12.78 4.91
CA VAL A 97 7.95 13.93 4.82
C VAL A 97 7.52 14.34 6.22
N GLU A 98 7.75 15.60 6.58
CA GLU A 98 7.34 16.15 7.87
C GLU A 98 6.18 17.12 7.70
N PHE A 99 5.16 16.95 8.56
CA PHE A 99 4.08 17.91 8.72
C PHE A 99 4.20 18.56 10.08
N THR A 100 4.37 19.88 10.11
CA THR A 100 4.53 20.68 11.32
C THR A 100 3.27 21.47 11.65
N ASP A 101 3.29 22.21 12.75
CA ASP A 101 2.21 23.11 13.19
C ASP A 101 0.87 22.39 13.36
N LEU A 102 0.93 21.16 13.88
CA LEU A 102 -0.23 20.31 14.11
C LEU A 102 -0.75 20.42 15.54
N ASP A 103 -2.08 20.31 15.69
CA ASP A 103 -2.72 20.22 16.99
C ASP A 103 -2.53 18.83 17.61
N THR A 104 -2.59 18.72 18.94
CA THR A 104 -2.55 17.44 19.69
C THR A 104 -3.87 16.67 19.56
N VAL A 105 -4.23 16.29 18.34
CA VAL A 105 -5.40 15.48 17.98
C VAL A 105 -4.98 14.35 17.04
N PRO A 106 -5.77 13.29 16.88
CA PRO A 106 -5.43 12.24 15.92
C PRO A 106 -5.55 12.74 14.47
N TYR A 107 -4.62 12.31 13.63
CA TYR A 107 -4.60 12.54 12.18
C TYR A 107 -4.59 11.21 11.43
N GLN A 108 -5.37 11.12 10.36
CA GLN A 108 -5.25 10.07 9.35
C GLN A 108 -4.08 10.40 8.43
N CYS A 109 -3.17 9.45 8.24
CA CYS A 109 -1.98 9.61 7.43
C CYS A 109 -1.98 8.62 6.25
N ALA A 110 -1.45 9.05 5.12
CA ALA A 110 -1.30 8.21 3.94
C ALA A 110 -0.01 8.54 3.19
N MET A 111 0.61 7.52 2.58
CA MET A 111 1.71 7.71 1.63
C MET A 111 1.48 6.88 0.37
N TRP A 112 1.87 7.39 -0.79
CA TRP A 112 1.83 6.67 -2.06
C TRP A 112 2.96 7.13 -2.99
N CYS A 113 3.24 6.30 -3.99
CA CYS A 113 4.28 6.54 -4.97
C CYS A 113 3.67 7.10 -6.26
N GLU A 114 4.34 8.08 -6.85
CA GLU A 114 4.13 8.50 -8.23
C GLU A 114 5.19 7.84 -9.13
N TRP A 115 4.74 7.10 -10.13
CA TRP A 115 5.60 6.42 -11.09
C TRP A 115 5.40 6.99 -12.49
N THR A 116 6.50 7.25 -13.20
CA THR A 116 6.47 7.59 -14.61
C THR A 116 6.80 6.37 -15.45
N ARG A 117 5.92 6.02 -16.39
CA ARG A 117 6.18 4.95 -17.36
C ARG A 117 7.11 5.44 -18.46
N THR A 118 8.25 4.78 -18.63
CA THR A 118 9.35 5.26 -19.49
C THR A 118 9.03 5.28 -20.98
N LYS A 119 8.11 4.43 -21.46
CA LYS A 119 7.80 4.34 -22.90
C LYS A 119 6.96 5.50 -23.45
N ASP A 120 6.17 6.16 -22.61
CA ASP A 120 5.19 7.17 -23.03
C ASP A 120 4.95 8.27 -21.99
N SER A 121 5.82 8.37 -20.99
CA SER A 121 5.82 9.38 -19.91
C SER A 121 4.49 9.50 -19.15
N LYS A 122 3.66 8.45 -19.14
CA LYS A 122 2.40 8.46 -18.40
C LYS A 122 2.66 8.31 -16.90
N ILE A 123 1.90 9.09 -16.12
CA ILE A 123 1.93 9.04 -14.67
C ILE A 123 1.01 7.93 -14.16
N HIS A 124 1.50 7.19 -13.17
CA HIS A 124 0.77 6.12 -12.49
C HIS A 124 0.97 6.27 -10.97
N TYR A 125 -0.13 6.37 -10.24
CA TYR A 125 -0.10 6.40 -8.78
C TYR A 125 -0.32 5.01 -8.21
N SER A 126 0.44 4.66 -7.19
CA SER A 126 0.21 3.42 -6.44
C SER A 126 -0.95 3.55 -5.47
N THR A 127 -1.36 2.41 -4.90
CA THR A 127 -2.26 2.43 -3.74
C THR A 127 -1.54 3.03 -2.54
N ALA A 128 -2.24 3.85 -1.77
CA ALA A 128 -1.67 4.43 -0.57
C ALA A 128 -1.56 3.41 0.57
N VAL A 129 -0.41 3.40 1.24
CA VAL A 129 -0.28 2.87 2.61
C VAL A 129 -0.86 3.89 3.58
N ARG A 130 -1.43 3.44 4.69
CA ARG A 130 -2.22 4.28 5.60
C ARG A 130 -1.90 3.97 7.05
N GLY A 131 -2.02 4.99 7.89
CA GLY A 131 -1.89 4.88 9.33
C GLY A 131 -2.57 6.04 10.04
N GLN A 132 -2.39 6.09 11.35
CA GLN A 132 -2.91 7.14 12.19
C GLN A 132 -1.84 7.52 13.22
N ALA A 133 -1.68 8.81 13.48
CA ALA A 133 -0.75 9.33 14.48
C ALA A 133 -1.37 10.54 15.20
N THR A 134 -0.98 10.77 16.44
CA THR A 134 -1.39 11.95 17.23
C THR A 134 -0.12 12.67 17.65
N PRO A 135 0.10 13.94 17.26
CA PRO A 135 1.24 14.72 17.73
C PRO A 135 1.30 14.75 19.27
N THR A 136 2.50 14.87 19.83
CA THR A 136 2.74 14.93 21.29
C THR A 136 2.83 16.35 21.82
#